data_AF-A0A0L8AFS6-F1
#
_entry.id   AF-A0A0L8AFS6-F1
#
_cell.length_a   1.000
_cell.length_b   1.000
_cell.length_c   1.000
_cell.angle_alpha   90.00
_cell.angle_beta   90.00
_cell.angle_gamma   90.00
#
_symmetry.space_group_name_H-M   'P 1'
#
loop_
_entity.id
_entity.type
_entity.pdbx_description
1 polymer ?
#
loop_
_entity_poly.entity_id
_entity_poly.type
_entity_poly.pdbx_seq_one_letter_code
_entity_poly.pdbx_strand_id
1 'polypeptide(L)'
;MKHVPILLAAALLAVCADAAAASTPTTAQLEARTWQLTRATDAKGRRIGALFVRGRAPYTLRFGHGYMSELNLCNNVSSQYRLQGNQLILENGIQTVAGCMRGDIVVQQERAGTLMSSRSPAPTLELDEHGALVLRNAQGDTAVFEPAPLPTNGR
;
A
#
# COMPACT_ATOMS: atom_id res chain seq x y z
N MET A 1 43.74 50.49 -26.79
CA MET A 1 43.25 50.46 -25.39
C MET A 1 42.27 49.30 -25.32
N LYS A 2 42.74 48.05 -25.12
CA LYS A 2 42.66 47.31 -23.84
C LYS A 2 41.34 47.60 -23.11
N HIS A 3 40.39 46.66 -23.09
CA HIS A 3 39.73 46.07 -21.91
C HIS A 3 38.82 44.89 -22.35
N VAL A 4 39.15 43.70 -21.85
CA VAL A 4 38.39 42.44 -21.80
C VAL A 4 38.70 41.89 -20.39
N PRO A 5 37.91 41.04 -19.72
CA PRO A 5 36.47 40.72 -19.74
C PRO A 5 35.85 40.80 -18.31
N ILE A 6 34.54 40.65 -18.13
CA ILE A 6 34.01 40.00 -16.92
C ILE A 6 32.94 38.97 -17.33
N LEU A 7 33.33 37.71 -17.20
CA LEU A 7 32.46 36.54 -17.21
C LEU A 7 31.70 36.48 -15.88
N LEU A 8 30.36 36.36 -15.96
CA LEU A 8 29.52 35.88 -14.86
C LEU A 8 28.73 34.69 -15.40
N ALA A 9 29.36 33.52 -15.38
CA ALA A 9 28.68 32.25 -15.58
C ALA A 9 28.01 31.85 -14.25
N ALA A 10 26.72 32.13 -14.12
CA ALA A 10 25.91 31.57 -13.05
C ALA A 10 25.61 30.10 -13.38
N ALA A 11 26.34 29.18 -12.74
CA ALA A 11 26.06 27.76 -12.80
C ALA A 11 24.80 27.47 -11.97
N LEU A 12 23.66 27.31 -12.65
CA LEU A 12 22.45 26.72 -12.09
C LEU A 12 22.73 25.23 -11.86
N LEU A 13 23.01 24.86 -10.61
CA LEU A 13 22.95 23.46 -10.17
C LEU A 13 21.48 23.03 -10.19
N ALA A 14 21.02 22.53 -11.32
CA ALA A 14 19.78 21.75 -11.39
C ALA A 14 20.03 20.43 -10.65
N VAL A 15 19.64 20.39 -9.37
CA VAL A 15 19.51 19.13 -8.65
C VAL A 15 18.33 18.41 -9.29
N CYS A 16 18.62 17.48 -10.20
CA CYS A 16 17.64 16.51 -10.66
C CYS A 16 17.28 15.65 -9.45
N ALA A 17 16.20 15.98 -8.76
CA ALA A 17 15.53 15.00 -7.93
C ALA A 17 14.98 13.94 -8.91
N ASP A 18 15.61 12.77 -8.95
CA ASP A 18 15.06 11.58 -9.60
C ASP A 18 13.77 11.23 -8.85
N ALA A 19 12.67 11.87 -9.24
CA ALA A 19 11.33 11.44 -8.88
C ALA A 19 11.15 10.09 -9.59
N ALA A 20 11.35 9.01 -8.85
CA ALA A 20 11.08 7.68 -9.35
C ALA A 20 9.62 7.63 -9.79
N ALA A 21 9.38 7.47 -11.09
CA ALA A 21 8.02 7.36 -11.60
C ALA A 21 7.31 6.18 -10.94
N ALA A 22 6.03 6.35 -10.67
CA ALA A 22 5.25 5.27 -10.10
C ALA A 22 5.29 4.04 -11.00
N SER A 23 5.37 2.86 -10.40
CA SER A 23 5.76 1.63 -11.09
C SER A 23 4.98 0.42 -10.59
N THR A 24 4.83 -0.60 -11.45
CA THR A 24 4.27 -1.89 -11.03
C THR A 24 5.25 -2.59 -10.09
N PRO A 25 4.83 -2.98 -8.87
CA PRO A 25 5.71 -3.71 -7.95
C PRO A 25 6.08 -5.09 -8.49
N THR A 26 7.31 -5.52 -8.23
CA THR A 26 7.73 -6.92 -8.34
C THR A 26 7.37 -7.70 -7.09
N THR A 27 7.24 -9.03 -7.20
CA THR A 27 7.08 -9.93 -6.05
C THR A 27 8.16 -9.72 -4.98
N ALA A 28 9.43 -9.58 -5.39
CA ALA A 28 10.53 -9.35 -4.46
C ALA A 28 10.36 -8.04 -3.65
N GLN A 29 9.87 -6.98 -4.28
CA GLN A 29 9.59 -5.71 -3.58
C GLN A 29 8.43 -5.86 -2.58
N LEU A 30 7.36 -6.55 -2.97
CA LEU A 30 6.22 -6.80 -2.07
C LEU A 30 6.63 -7.61 -0.84
N GLU A 31 7.42 -8.67 -1.03
CA GLU A 31 7.84 -9.59 0.03
C GLU A 31 8.97 -9.03 0.93
N ALA A 32 9.70 -8.02 0.47
CA ALA A 32 10.77 -7.38 1.25
C ALA A 32 10.27 -6.48 2.40
N ARG A 33 8.95 -6.22 2.48
CA ARG A 33 8.34 -5.26 3.39
C ARG A 33 7.03 -5.80 3.97
N THR A 34 6.68 -5.28 5.14
CA THR A 34 5.30 -5.31 5.66
C THR A 34 4.66 -3.97 5.35
N TRP A 35 3.39 -3.95 4.95
CA TRP A 35 2.73 -2.76 4.40
C TRP A 35 1.57 -2.32 5.29
N GLN A 36 1.67 -1.15 5.93
CA GLN A 36 0.67 -0.64 6.87
C GLN A 36 -0.20 0.44 6.23
N LEU A 37 -1.52 0.32 6.36
CA LEU A 37 -2.46 1.28 5.80
C LEU A 37 -2.30 2.66 6.46
N THR A 38 -2.04 3.69 5.67
CA THR A 38 -1.98 5.08 6.14
C THR A 38 -3.11 5.95 5.57
N ARG A 39 -3.58 5.64 4.36
CA ARG A 39 -4.66 6.39 3.70
C ARG A 39 -5.60 5.46 2.94
N ALA A 40 -6.89 5.75 3.00
CA ALA A 40 -7.88 5.10 2.16
C ALA A 40 -8.99 6.07 1.75
N THR A 41 -9.35 6.08 0.48
CA THR A 41 -10.39 6.94 -0.10
C THR A 41 -11.31 6.15 -1.01
N ASP A 42 -12.58 6.53 -1.06
CA ASP A 42 -13.50 5.98 -2.05
C ASP A 42 -13.26 6.58 -3.44
N ALA A 43 -14.02 6.12 -4.43
CA ALA A 43 -13.95 6.63 -5.80
C ALA A 43 -14.25 8.13 -5.95
N LYS A 44 -14.87 8.76 -4.93
CA LYS A 44 -15.15 10.20 -4.88
C LYS A 44 -14.08 10.97 -4.10
N GLY A 45 -12.99 10.30 -3.70
CA GLY A 45 -11.92 10.88 -2.89
C GLY A 45 -12.26 11.04 -1.40
N ARG A 46 -13.40 10.53 -0.93
CA ARG A 46 -13.81 10.65 0.48
C ARG A 46 -13.09 9.60 1.30
N ARG A 47 -12.59 9.99 2.48
CA ARG A 47 -11.88 9.06 3.37
C ARG A 47 -12.76 7.86 3.76
N ILE A 48 -12.23 6.65 3.60
CA ILE A 48 -12.83 5.43 4.11
C ILE A 48 -12.44 5.27 5.58
N GLY A 49 -13.14 5.97 6.47
CA GLY A 49 -12.84 5.97 7.91
C GLY A 49 -12.94 4.59 8.56
N ALA A 50 -13.81 3.72 8.04
CA ALA A 50 -14.05 2.36 8.53
C ALA A 50 -12.80 1.46 8.58
N LEU A 51 -11.78 1.73 7.78
CA LEU A 51 -10.54 0.94 7.79
C LEU A 51 -9.61 1.30 8.96
N PHE A 52 -9.92 2.38 9.70
CA PHE A 52 -9.09 2.94 10.76
C PHE A 52 -9.80 2.84 12.12
N VAL A 53 -9.53 1.77 12.86
CA VAL A 53 -10.10 1.55 14.20
C VAL A 53 -9.19 2.16 15.26
N ARG A 54 -9.74 3.08 16.07
CA ARG A 54 -8.99 3.75 17.14
C ARG A 54 -8.53 2.75 18.21
N GLY A 55 -7.29 2.92 18.67
CA GLY A 55 -6.68 2.07 19.71
C GLY A 55 -6.27 0.68 19.23
N ARG A 56 -6.18 0.46 17.90
CA ARG A 56 -5.66 -0.79 17.31
C ARG A 56 -4.49 -0.49 16.38
N ALA A 57 -3.66 -1.51 16.14
CA ALA A 57 -2.63 -1.45 15.11
C ALA A 57 -3.27 -1.23 13.72
N PRO A 58 -2.60 -0.54 12.79
CA PRO A 58 -3.12 -0.30 11.45
C PRO A 58 -3.41 -1.60 10.68
N TYR A 59 -4.45 -1.58 9.84
CA TYR A 59 -4.68 -2.66 8.87
C TYR A 59 -3.41 -2.87 8.02
N THR A 60 -2.96 -4.12 7.90
CA THR A 60 -1.61 -4.42 7.40
C THR A 60 -1.65 -5.55 6.38
N LEU A 61 -0.87 -5.44 5.32
CA LEU A 61 -0.61 -6.51 4.36
C LEU A 61 0.81 -7.06 4.56
N ARG A 62 0.95 -8.38 4.47
CA ARG A 62 2.25 -9.05 4.43
C ARG A 62 2.28 -10.05 3.29
N PHE A 63 3.26 -9.92 2.42
CA PHE A 63 3.51 -10.86 1.34
C PHE A 63 4.68 -11.78 1.72
N GLY A 64 4.62 -13.05 1.34
CA GLY A 64 5.74 -13.97 1.52
C GLY A 64 5.44 -15.37 0.97
N HIS A 65 6.43 -15.93 0.26
CA HIS A 65 6.37 -17.29 -0.28
C HIS A 65 5.10 -17.57 -1.12
N GLY A 66 4.64 -16.58 -1.89
CA GLY A 66 3.43 -16.72 -2.73
C GLY A 66 2.10 -16.58 -1.98
N TYR A 67 2.11 -16.16 -0.71
CA TYR A 67 0.91 -15.84 0.07
C TYR A 67 0.88 -14.37 0.45
N MET A 68 -0.34 -13.80 0.46
CA MET A 68 -0.64 -12.49 1.04
C MET A 68 -1.52 -12.70 2.26
N SER A 69 -1.10 -12.13 3.39
CA SER A 69 -1.89 -12.07 4.62
C SER A 69 -2.41 -10.67 4.89
N GLU A 70 -3.69 -10.59 5.23
CA GLU A 70 -4.35 -9.42 5.79
C GLU A 70 -4.35 -9.52 7.32
N LEU A 71 -3.67 -8.59 7.98
CA LEU A 71 -3.38 -8.59 9.41
C LEU A 71 -4.05 -7.40 10.13
N ASN A 72 -4.12 -7.49 11.46
CA ASN A 72 -4.72 -6.47 12.35
C ASN A 72 -6.22 -6.23 12.13
N LEU A 73 -6.90 -7.18 11.50
CA LEU A 73 -8.35 -7.23 11.43
C LEU A 73 -8.94 -7.96 12.65
N CYS A 74 -10.24 -8.28 12.63
CA CYS A 74 -10.81 -9.21 13.60
C CYS A 74 -10.25 -10.62 13.40
N ASN A 75 -10.28 -11.04 12.14
CA ASN A 75 -9.83 -12.32 11.66
C ASN A 75 -8.73 -12.11 10.64
N ASN A 76 -7.63 -12.86 10.77
CA ASN A 76 -6.59 -12.83 9.77
C ASN A 76 -7.08 -13.56 8.52
N VAL A 77 -6.85 -12.96 7.36
CA VAL A 77 -7.13 -13.59 6.05
C VAL A 77 -5.78 -13.91 5.42
N SER A 78 -5.67 -15.06 4.78
CA SER A 78 -4.51 -15.43 3.98
C SER A 78 -4.97 -16.00 2.65
N SER A 79 -4.41 -15.53 1.55
CA SER A 79 -4.70 -16.02 0.20
C SER A 79 -3.40 -16.30 -0.52
N GLN A 80 -3.41 -17.27 -1.43
CA GLN A 80 -2.37 -17.35 -2.46
C GLN A 80 -2.46 -16.08 -3.32
N TYR A 81 -1.32 -15.50 -3.68
CA TYR A 81 -1.31 -14.31 -4.53
C TYR A 81 -0.37 -14.49 -5.72
N ARG A 82 -0.73 -13.84 -6.82
CA ARG A 82 0.12 -13.67 -8.01
C ARG A 82 -0.16 -12.33 -8.68
N LEU A 83 0.85 -11.81 -9.37
CA LEU A 83 0.73 -10.59 -10.16
C LEU A 83 0.48 -10.93 -11.63
N GLN A 84 -0.52 -10.31 -12.24
CA GLN A 84 -0.71 -10.27 -13.70
C GLN A 84 -0.56 -8.84 -14.17
N GLY A 85 0.64 -8.46 -14.60
CA GLY A 85 0.98 -7.05 -14.73
C GLY A 85 0.86 -6.37 -13.36
N ASN A 86 0.02 -5.33 -13.27
CA ASN A 86 -0.26 -4.66 -12.01
C ASN A 86 -1.46 -5.25 -11.25
N GLN A 87 -2.14 -6.26 -11.77
CA GLN A 87 -3.30 -6.86 -11.10
C GLN A 87 -2.87 -7.84 -10.01
N LEU A 88 -3.43 -7.67 -8.81
CA LEU A 88 -3.30 -8.58 -7.67
C LEU A 88 -4.37 -9.66 -7.75
N ILE A 89 -3.98 -10.86 -8.15
CA ILE A 89 -4.87 -12.01 -8.19
C ILE A 89 -4.75 -12.77 -6.88
N LEU A 90 -5.88 -12.93 -6.17
CA LEU A 90 -5.99 -13.65 -4.90
C LEU A 90 -6.81 -14.93 -5.10
N GLU A 91 -6.27 -16.05 -4.65
CA GLU A 91 -6.84 -17.40 -4.80
C GLU A 91 -6.78 -18.16 -3.46
N ASN A 92 -7.67 -19.13 -3.29
CA ASN A 92 -7.67 -20.06 -2.15
C ASN A 92 -7.63 -19.37 -0.78
N GLY A 93 -8.38 -18.27 -0.64
CA GLY A 93 -8.45 -17.48 0.59
C GLY A 93 -9.02 -18.26 1.76
N ILE A 94 -8.30 -18.23 2.89
CA ILE A 94 -8.74 -18.75 4.18
C ILE A 94 -8.78 -17.62 5.20
N GLN A 95 -9.70 -17.73 6.14
CA GLN A 95 -9.86 -16.74 7.21
C GLN A 95 -10.02 -17.47 8.55
N THR A 96 -9.39 -16.94 9.60
CA THR A 96 -9.65 -17.42 10.97
C THR A 96 -11.10 -17.16 11.38
N VAL A 97 -11.59 -17.87 12.40
CA VAL A 97 -12.97 -17.66 12.89
C VAL A 97 -12.95 -17.29 14.37
N ALA A 98 -13.05 -15.99 14.63
CA ALA A 98 -13.21 -15.40 15.95
C ALA A 98 -14.49 -14.56 16.02
N GLY A 99 -15.11 -14.53 17.21
CA GLY A 99 -16.23 -13.64 17.49
C GLY A 99 -15.76 -12.20 17.67
N CYS A 100 -16.10 -11.32 16.73
CA CYS A 100 -15.74 -9.90 16.79
C CYS A 100 -16.64 -9.15 17.80
N MET A 101 -16.11 -8.81 18.97
CA MET A 101 -16.91 -8.23 20.06
C MET A 101 -17.31 -6.75 19.85
N ARG A 102 -16.62 -6.01 18.97
CA ARG A 102 -16.89 -4.59 18.71
C ARG A 102 -17.39 -4.38 17.29
N GLY A 103 -18.43 -3.57 17.13
CA GLY A 103 -19.04 -3.29 15.82
C GLY A 103 -18.11 -2.57 14.83
N ASP A 104 -17.25 -1.67 15.31
CA ASP A 104 -16.28 -0.98 14.45
C ASP A 104 -15.24 -1.94 13.84
N ILE A 105 -14.88 -2.99 14.57
CA ILE A 105 -13.99 -4.07 14.11
C ILE A 105 -14.68 -4.95 13.06
N VAL A 106 -15.97 -5.23 13.20
CA VAL A 106 -16.75 -5.97 12.19
C VAL A 106 -16.79 -5.17 10.88
N VAL A 107 -17.12 -3.89 10.96
CA VAL A 107 -17.17 -3.00 9.80
C VAL A 107 -15.79 -2.86 9.14
N GLN A 108 -14.71 -2.84 9.93
CA GLN A 108 -13.34 -2.86 9.39
C GLN A 108 -13.07 -4.12 8.57
N GLN A 109 -13.44 -5.30 9.08
CA GLN A 109 -13.25 -6.58 8.38
C GLN A 109 -14.00 -6.62 7.04
N GLU A 110 -15.26 -6.19 7.03
CA GLU A 110 -16.09 -6.16 5.81
C GLU A 110 -15.52 -5.19 4.77
N ARG A 111 -15.05 -4.02 5.22
CA ARG A 111 -14.47 -3.03 4.32
C ARG A 111 -13.12 -3.48 3.75
N ALA A 112 -12.30 -4.18 4.53
CA ALA A 112 -11.06 -4.79 4.05
C ALA A 112 -11.35 -5.87 2.98
N GLY A 113 -12.32 -6.76 3.24
CA GLY A 113 -12.73 -7.77 2.25
C GLY A 113 -13.29 -7.17 0.95
N THR A 114 -14.01 -6.04 1.05
CA THR A 114 -14.47 -5.30 -0.15
C THR A 114 -13.29 -4.71 -0.94
N LEU A 115 -12.30 -4.16 -0.24
CA LEU A 115 -11.10 -3.58 -0.85
C LEU A 115 -10.27 -4.63 -1.60
N MET A 116 -10.16 -5.84 -1.05
CA MET A 116 -9.35 -6.94 -1.60
C MET A 116 -10.11 -7.85 -2.57
N SER A 117 -11.41 -7.62 -2.80
CA SER A 117 -12.23 -8.50 -3.63
C SER A 117 -11.68 -8.61 -5.06
N SER A 118 -11.35 -9.83 -5.49
CA SER A 118 -10.74 -10.13 -6.80
C SER A 118 -11.76 -10.51 -7.89
N ARG A 119 -13.07 -10.28 -7.67
CA ARG A 119 -14.17 -10.81 -8.51
C ARG A 119 -14.34 -10.19 -9.90
N SER A 120 -13.37 -9.39 -10.35
CA SER A 120 -13.25 -8.76 -11.68
C SER A 120 -13.80 -7.32 -11.79
N PRO A 121 -12.97 -6.35 -12.22
CA PRO A 121 -11.52 -6.48 -12.35
C PRO A 121 -10.85 -6.74 -10.99
N ALA A 122 -9.72 -7.44 -10.98
CA ALA A 122 -8.91 -7.59 -9.78
C ALA A 122 -8.33 -6.24 -9.34
N PRO A 123 -8.06 -6.03 -8.03
CA PRO A 123 -7.37 -4.82 -7.58
C PRO A 123 -6.01 -4.67 -8.26
N THR A 124 -5.62 -3.44 -8.56
CA THR A 124 -4.30 -3.12 -9.11
C THR A 124 -3.36 -2.60 -8.03
N LEU A 125 -2.08 -2.88 -8.17
CA LEU A 125 -1.00 -2.40 -7.30
C LEU A 125 -0.02 -1.50 -8.06
N GLU A 126 0.47 -0.49 -7.37
CA GLU A 126 1.46 0.46 -7.85
C GLU A 126 2.35 0.85 -6.67
N LEU A 127 3.66 1.00 -6.90
CA LEU A 127 4.54 1.69 -5.98
C LEU A 127 4.62 3.14 -6.43
N ASP A 128 4.25 4.07 -5.55
CA ASP A 128 4.41 5.49 -5.82
C ASP A 128 5.89 5.92 -5.73
N GLU A 129 6.14 7.18 -6.05
CA GLU A 129 7.48 7.79 -6.04
C GLU A 129 8.18 7.79 -4.66
N HIS A 130 7.41 7.62 -3.58
CA HIS A 130 7.90 7.55 -2.21
C HIS A 130 8.06 6.10 -1.72
N GLY A 131 7.77 5.12 -2.58
CA GLY A 131 7.82 3.71 -2.25
C GLY A 131 6.64 3.21 -1.42
N ALA A 132 5.53 3.96 -1.37
CA ALA A 132 4.28 3.48 -0.79
C ALA A 132 3.54 2.59 -1.79
N LEU A 133 2.92 1.52 -1.28
CA LEU A 133 2.10 0.61 -2.06
C LEU A 133 0.68 1.17 -2.17
N VAL A 134 0.29 1.54 -3.38
CA VAL A 134 -1.05 2.01 -3.72
C VAL A 134 -1.83 0.84 -4.31
N LEU A 135 -2.95 0.51 -3.67
CA LEU A 135 -3.94 -0.42 -4.18
C LEU A 135 -5.16 0.35 -4.69
N ARG A 136 -5.69 -0.05 -5.84
CA ARG A 136 -6.97 0.43 -6.38
C ARG A 136 -7.88 -0.75 -6.70
N ASN A 137 -9.09 -0.77 -6.16
CA ASN A 137 -10.06 -1.84 -6.46
C ASN A 137 -10.97 -1.47 -7.65
N ALA A 138 -11.79 -2.43 -8.07
CA ALA A 138 -12.76 -2.27 -9.17
C ALA A 138 -13.75 -1.11 -8.94
N GLN A 139 -14.11 -0.84 -7.68
CA GLN A 139 -15.02 0.24 -7.34
C GLN A 139 -14.38 1.63 -7.44
N GLY A 140 -13.06 1.72 -7.63
CA GLY A 140 -12.30 2.97 -7.65
C GLY A 140 -11.83 3.42 -6.26
N ASP A 141 -12.08 2.64 -5.21
CA ASP A 141 -11.49 2.87 -3.91
C ASP A 141 -9.97 2.74 -4.01
N THR A 142 -9.26 3.60 -3.29
CA THR A 142 -7.80 3.60 -3.21
C THR A 142 -7.36 3.40 -1.77
N ALA A 143 -6.35 2.56 -1.56
CA ALA A 143 -5.69 2.38 -0.27
C ALA A 143 -4.18 2.54 -0.46
N VAL A 144 -3.55 3.34 0.40
CA VAL A 144 -2.10 3.55 0.40
C VAL A 144 -1.54 2.91 1.66
N PHE A 145 -0.57 2.03 1.45
CA PHE A 145 0.15 1.33 2.48
C PHE A 145 1.61 1.75 2.45
N GLU A 146 2.14 2.20 3.59
CA GLU A 146 3.56 2.53 3.72
C GLU A 146 4.31 1.32 4.29
N PRO A 147 5.62 1.17 3.98
CA PRO A 147 6.45 0.19 4.65
C PRO A 147 6.38 0.37 6.18
N ALA A 148 6.05 -0.71 6.88
CA ALA A 148 6.07 -0.73 8.33
C ALA A 148 7.45 -0.31 8.84
N PRO A 149 7.54 0.46 9.94
CA PRO A 149 8.82 0.76 10.56
C PRO A 149 9.60 -0.52 10.83
N LEU A 150 10.91 -0.49 10.56
CA LEU A 150 11.77 -1.60 10.96
C LEU A 150 11.64 -1.81 12.47
N PRO A 151 11.60 -3.06 12.96
CA PRO A 151 11.63 -3.32 14.39
C PRO A 151 12.80 -2.56 15.00
N THR A 152 12.53 -1.65 15.94
CA THR A 152 13.60 -1.07 16.73
C THR A 152 14.18 -2.23 17.52
N ASN A 153 15.39 -2.68 17.19
CA ASN A 153 16.12 -3.64 17.99
C ASN A 153 16.31 -3.02 19.39
N GLY A 154 15.41 -3.35 20.31
CA GLY A 154 15.54 -3.03 21.72
C GLY A 154 16.77 -3.77 22.23
N ARG A 155 17.85 -3.02 22.45
CA ARG A 155 18.94 -3.42 23.34
C ARG A 155 18.56 -3.05 24.76
#